data_AF-A0A7C3XVY5-F1
#
_entry.id   AF-A0A7C3XVY5-F1
#
_cell.length_a   1.000
_cell.length_b   1.000
_cell.length_c   1.000
_cell.angle_alpha   90.00
_cell.angle_beta   90.00
_cell.angle_gamma   90.00
#
_symmetry.space_group_name_H-M   'P 1'
#
loop_
_entity.id
_entity.type
_entity.pdbx_description
1 polymer ?
#
loop_
_entity_poly.entity_id
_entity_poly.type
_entity_poly.pdbx_seq_one_letter_code
_entity_poly.pdbx_strand_id
1 'polypeptide(L)'
;MKHGVQFGAGNIGRGFIGHLLWESGFRTIFVEANRELVQLLNERGCYPLRLLDKDGTAHNLVIDGVEALSSSDEEKIAQAVATAEVVFTAVGVKNLRLIARALAQGIAQRAAENPQFLNVFLCENLKDAPLLLQEEVAAYLSHEAKNFCREKVGFVGTVVARMV
;
A
#
# COMPACT_ATOMS: atom_id res chain seq x y z
N MET A 1 4.58 6.19 -15.57
CA MET A 1 4.12 7.15 -14.53
C MET A 1 4.51 6.58 -13.18
N LYS A 2 4.77 7.42 -12.18
CA LYS A 2 5.05 6.98 -10.81
C LYS A 2 3.78 6.44 -10.15
N HIS A 3 3.89 5.35 -9.41
CA HIS A 3 2.78 4.82 -8.62
C HIS A 3 3.21 4.45 -7.22
N GLY A 4 2.25 4.56 -6.30
CA GLY A 4 2.31 3.97 -4.98
C GLY A 4 1.39 2.75 -4.91
N VAL A 5 1.76 1.78 -4.07
CA VAL A 5 0.90 0.65 -3.73
C VAL A 5 0.31 0.88 -2.34
N GLN A 6 -1.00 0.76 -2.20
CA GLN A 6 -1.71 0.86 -0.93
C GLN A 6 -2.40 -0.48 -0.62
N PHE A 7 -1.85 -1.22 0.34
CA PHE A 7 -2.51 -2.41 0.86
C PHE A 7 -3.69 -2.01 1.75
N GLY A 8 -4.89 -2.43 1.36
CA GLY A 8 -6.16 -2.07 1.99
C GLY A 8 -6.77 -0.82 1.37
N ALA A 9 -7.93 -0.98 0.73
CA ALA A 9 -8.69 0.11 0.12
C ALA A 9 -9.86 0.56 1.01
N GLY A 10 -9.76 0.41 2.33
CA GLY A 10 -10.78 0.88 3.28
C GLY A 10 -10.82 2.41 3.44
N ASN A 11 -11.47 2.90 4.50
CA ASN A 11 -11.60 4.35 4.76
C ASN A 11 -10.24 5.04 4.91
N ILE A 12 -9.30 4.49 5.68
CA ILE A 12 -7.94 5.06 5.79
C ILE A 12 -7.20 4.98 4.44
N GLY A 13 -7.30 3.84 3.75
CA GLY A 13 -6.68 3.64 2.45
C GLY A 13 -7.12 4.68 1.41
N ARG A 14 -8.43 4.88 1.23
CA ARG A 14 -8.96 5.83 0.23
C ARG A 14 -9.03 7.27 0.74
N GLY A 15 -9.53 7.44 1.95
CA GLY A 15 -9.82 8.74 2.56
C GLY A 15 -8.59 9.43 3.14
N PHE A 16 -7.46 8.74 3.29
CA PHE A 16 -6.20 9.36 3.70
C PHE A 16 -5.05 9.07 2.76
N ILE A 17 -4.58 7.82 2.65
CA ILE A 17 -3.33 7.54 1.93
C ILE A 17 -3.49 7.74 0.42
N GLY A 18 -4.60 7.29 -0.16
CA GLY A 18 -4.92 7.54 -1.57
C GLY A 18 -5.05 9.02 -1.89
N HIS A 19 -5.58 9.82 -0.96
CA HIS A 19 -5.58 11.28 -1.10
C HIS A 19 -4.16 11.85 -1.11
N LEU A 20 -3.31 11.43 -0.16
CA LEU A 20 -1.92 11.90 -0.06
C LEU A 20 -1.09 11.54 -1.31
N LEU A 21 -1.25 10.32 -1.82
CA LEU A 21 -0.60 9.86 -3.05
C LEU A 21 -1.05 10.70 -4.26
N TRP A 22 -2.36 10.95 -4.36
CA TRP A 22 -2.94 11.78 -5.41
C TRP A 22 -2.43 13.23 -5.36
N GLU A 23 -2.43 13.87 -4.18
CA GLU A 23 -1.85 15.22 -3.99
C GLU A 23 -0.36 15.27 -4.33
N SER A 24 0.35 14.15 -4.17
CA SER A 24 1.77 14.02 -4.51
C SER A 24 2.03 13.73 -6.00
N GLY A 25 0.98 13.60 -6.82
CA GLY A 25 1.06 13.31 -8.26
C GLY A 25 1.30 11.83 -8.60
N PHE A 26 1.01 10.90 -7.68
CA PHE A 26 1.17 9.46 -7.88
C PHE A 26 -0.15 8.84 -8.34
N ARG A 27 -0.04 7.82 -9.20
CA ARG A 27 -1.13 6.85 -9.38
C ARG A 27 -1.19 5.94 -8.17
N THR A 28 -2.38 5.49 -7.80
CA THR A 28 -2.54 4.56 -6.66
C THR A 28 -3.01 3.19 -7.14
N ILE A 29 -2.24 2.15 -6.81
CA ILE A 29 -2.65 0.76 -6.96
C ILE A 29 -3.08 0.25 -5.59
N PHE A 30 -4.38 0.05 -5.41
CA PHE A 30 -4.92 -0.57 -4.20
C PHE A 30 -4.77 -2.10 -4.26
N VAL A 31 -4.49 -2.73 -3.12
CA VAL A 31 -4.63 -4.18 -2.95
C VAL A 31 -5.76 -4.45 -1.97
N GLU A 32 -6.81 -5.15 -2.42
CA GLU A 32 -8.06 -5.25 -1.66
C GLU A 32 -8.67 -6.66 -1.74
N ALA A 33 -9.24 -7.12 -0.61
CA ALA A 33 -9.85 -8.44 -0.51
C ALA A 33 -11.33 -8.43 -0.94
N ASN A 34 -12.04 -7.30 -0.76
CA ASN A 34 -13.41 -7.16 -1.23
C ASN A 34 -13.46 -7.02 -2.76
N ARG A 35 -13.91 -8.08 -3.44
CA ARG A 35 -13.99 -8.15 -4.91
C ARG A 35 -14.94 -7.11 -5.52
N GLU A 36 -16.06 -6.81 -4.87
CA GLU A 36 -17.00 -5.80 -5.37
C GLU A 36 -16.36 -4.41 -5.36
N LEU A 37 -15.59 -4.10 -4.30
CA LEU A 37 -14.87 -2.84 -4.21
C LEU A 37 -13.74 -2.76 -5.25
N VAL A 38 -13.00 -3.86 -5.48
CA VAL A 38 -11.98 -3.93 -6.54
C VAL A 38 -12.60 -3.63 -7.90
N GLN A 39 -13.73 -4.28 -8.22
CA GLN A 39 -14.44 -4.06 -9.47
C GLN A 39 -14.88 -2.60 -9.59
N LEU A 40 -15.51 -2.04 -8.56
CA LEU A 40 -16.02 -0.67 -8.57
C LEU A 40 -14.91 0.37 -8.76
N LEU A 41 -13.75 0.18 -8.12
CA LEU A 41 -12.59 1.06 -8.26
C LEU A 41 -12.04 1.02 -9.69
N ASN A 42 -11.93 -0.17 -10.28
CA ASN A 42 -11.42 -0.34 -11.64
C ASN A 42 -12.41 0.16 -12.71
N GLU A 43 -13.71 -0.05 -12.52
CA GLU A 43 -14.75 0.44 -13.44
C GLU A 43 -14.77 1.97 -13.50
N ARG A 44 -14.58 2.63 -12.36
CA ARG A 44 -14.64 4.09 -12.26
C ARG A 44 -13.30 4.77 -12.52
N GLY A 45 -12.19 4.13 -12.14
CA GLY A 45 -10.85 4.73 -12.16
C GLY A 45 -10.67 5.94 -11.23
N CYS A 46 -11.68 6.25 -10.41
CA CYS A 46 -11.71 7.35 -9.47
C CYS A 46 -12.73 7.14 -8.35
N TYR A 47 -12.66 7.95 -7.29
CA TYR A 47 -13.68 8.02 -6.24
C TYR A 47 -13.81 9.43 -5.65
N PRO A 48 -14.99 9.81 -5.13
CA PRO A 48 -15.17 11.09 -4.45
C PRO A 48 -14.55 11.05 -3.05
N LEU A 49 -13.97 12.18 -2.63
CA LEU A 49 -13.52 12.42 -1.27
C LEU A 49 -14.11 13.73 -0.76
N ARG A 50 -14.84 13.66 0.36
CA ARG A 50 -15.36 14.85 1.03
C ARG A 50 -14.55 15.11 2.29
N LEU A 51 -13.86 16.24 2.32
CA LEU A 51 -13.15 16.73 3.50
C LEU A 51 -14.05 17.73 4.22
N LEU A 52 -14.09 17.62 5.55
CA LEU A 52 -14.85 18.53 6.42
C LEU A 52 -13.89 19.23 7.38
N ASP A 53 -13.90 20.55 7.34
CA ASP A 53 -13.19 21.39 8.30
C ASP A 53 -13.97 21.50 9.61
N LYS A 54 -13.30 21.98 10.67
CA LYS A 54 -13.88 22.13 12.01
C LYS A 54 -15.10 23.05 12.05
N ASP A 55 -15.15 24.05 11.15
CA ASP A 55 -16.25 25.00 11.02
C ASP A 55 -17.44 24.45 10.18
N GLY A 56 -17.33 23.22 9.67
CA GLY A 56 -18.32 22.58 8.81
C GLY A 56 -18.14 22.84 7.32
N THR A 57 -17.12 23.61 6.92
CA THR A 57 -16.81 23.82 5.50
C THR A 57 -16.47 22.49 4.82
N ALA A 58 -17.07 22.24 3.66
CA ALA A 58 -16.91 21.00 2.92
C ALA A 58 -16.10 21.23 1.62
N HIS A 59 -15.04 20.44 1.44
CA HIS A 59 -14.27 20.40 0.21
C HIS A 59 -14.50 19.04 -0.46
N ASN A 60 -15.04 19.06 -1.68
CA ASN A 60 -15.27 17.84 -2.45
C ASN A 60 -14.18 17.71 -3.50
N LEU A 61 -13.46 16.58 -3.44
CA LEU A 61 -12.40 16.21 -4.36
C LEU A 61 -12.81 14.95 -5.12
N VAL A 62 -12.21 14.76 -6.30
CA VAL A 62 -12.29 13.50 -7.05
C VAL A 62 -10.87 12.96 -7.13
N ILE A 63 -10.63 11.85 -6.45
CA ILE A 63 -9.34 11.16 -6.47
C ILE A 63 -9.36 10.22 -7.66
N ASP A 64 -8.61 10.54 -8.70
CA ASP A 64 -8.51 9.78 -9.95
C ASP A 64 -7.13 9.12 -10.10
N GLY A 65 -6.92 8.41 -11.21
CA GLY A 65 -5.67 7.70 -11.48
C GLY A 65 -5.48 6.49 -10.55
N VAL A 66 -6.57 5.85 -10.14
CA VAL A 66 -6.55 4.70 -9.24
C VAL A 66 -6.92 3.41 -9.97
N GLU A 67 -6.32 2.32 -9.52
CA GLU A 67 -6.67 0.95 -9.91
C GLU A 67 -6.62 0.05 -8.66
N ALA A 68 -7.23 -1.12 -8.74
CA ALA A 68 -7.28 -2.07 -7.64
C ALA A 68 -6.96 -3.49 -8.12
N LEU A 69 -6.13 -4.19 -7.35
CA LEU A 69 -5.81 -5.60 -7.51
C LEU A 69 -6.52 -6.39 -6.42
N SER A 70 -7.05 -7.56 -6.77
CA SER A 70 -7.59 -8.46 -5.76
C SER A 70 -6.44 -9.01 -4.92
N SER A 71 -6.65 -9.19 -3.62
CA SER A 71 -5.65 -9.81 -2.74
C SER A 71 -5.24 -11.24 -3.16
N SER A 72 -6.00 -11.89 -4.06
CA SER A 72 -5.65 -13.17 -4.65
C SER A 72 -4.73 -13.08 -5.88
N ASP A 73 -4.52 -11.89 -6.44
CA ASP A 73 -3.69 -11.68 -7.64
C ASP A 73 -2.21 -11.55 -7.28
N GLU A 74 -1.63 -12.56 -6.61
CA GLU A 74 -0.26 -12.53 -6.05
C GLU A 74 0.79 -12.00 -7.04
N GLU A 75 0.79 -12.51 -8.28
CA GLU A 75 1.75 -12.11 -9.32
C GLU A 75 1.61 -10.64 -9.71
N LYS A 76 0.37 -10.14 -9.86
CA LYS A 76 0.14 -8.73 -10.20
C LYS A 76 0.54 -7.81 -9.05
N ILE A 77 0.28 -8.23 -7.81
CA ILE A 77 0.69 -7.50 -6.61
C ILE A 77 2.21 -7.44 -6.53
N ALA A 78 2.90 -8.57 -6.74
CA ALA A 78 4.35 -8.64 -6.76
C ALA A 78 4.95 -7.67 -7.80
N GLN A 79 4.42 -7.69 -9.03
CA GLN A 79 4.85 -6.79 -10.09
C GLN A 79 4.63 -5.30 -9.73
N ALA A 80 3.46 -4.99 -9.15
CA ALA A 80 3.12 -3.64 -8.72
C ALA A 80 4.08 -3.14 -7.63
N VAL A 81 4.38 -3.98 -6.63
CA VAL A 81 5.35 -3.68 -5.57
C VAL A 81 6.76 -3.53 -6.13
N ALA A 82 7.17 -4.42 -7.04
CA ALA A 82 8.52 -4.43 -7.60
C ALA A 82 8.87 -3.12 -8.32
N THR A 83 7.86 -2.52 -8.96
CA THR A 83 7.99 -1.28 -9.75
C THR A 83 7.50 -0.03 -9.02
N ALA A 84 6.97 -0.16 -7.79
CA ALA A 84 6.46 0.97 -7.02
C ALA A 84 7.58 1.92 -6.57
N GLU A 85 7.23 3.18 -6.43
CA GLU A 85 8.09 4.17 -5.77
C GLU A 85 7.97 4.06 -4.24
N VAL A 86 6.78 3.68 -3.75
CA VAL A 86 6.46 3.61 -2.32
C VAL A 86 5.32 2.61 -2.08
N VAL A 87 5.35 1.95 -0.92
CA VAL A 87 4.29 1.06 -0.46
C VAL A 87 3.73 1.57 0.87
N PHE A 88 2.43 1.48 1.03
CA PHE A 88 1.73 1.79 2.27
C PHE A 88 0.82 0.61 2.69
N THR A 89 0.55 0.49 3.99
CA THR A 89 -0.41 -0.49 4.53
C THR A 89 -1.45 0.19 5.41
N ALA A 90 -2.72 -0.17 5.23
CA ALA A 90 -3.81 0.12 6.16
C ALA A 90 -4.84 -1.01 6.09
N VAL A 91 -4.39 -2.23 6.42
CA VAL A 91 -5.18 -3.48 6.34
C VAL A 91 -5.74 -3.91 7.70
N GLY A 92 -5.28 -3.28 8.78
CA GLY A 92 -5.53 -3.70 10.15
C GLY A 92 -4.51 -4.76 10.59
N VAL A 93 -3.98 -4.60 11.81
CA VAL A 93 -2.90 -5.42 12.39
C VAL A 93 -3.09 -6.93 12.19
N LYS A 94 -4.32 -7.44 12.35
CA LYS A 94 -4.64 -8.87 12.19
C LYS A 94 -4.40 -9.41 10.78
N ASN A 95 -4.43 -8.53 9.78
CA ASN A 95 -4.31 -8.86 8.37
C ASN A 95 -2.89 -8.64 7.81
N LEU A 96 -1.95 -8.08 8.59
CA LEU A 96 -0.58 -7.84 8.13
C LEU A 96 0.12 -9.11 7.64
N ARG A 97 -0.11 -10.24 8.30
CA ARG A 97 0.43 -11.55 7.88
C ARG A 97 -0.07 -11.97 6.49
N LEU A 98 -1.30 -11.58 6.13
CA LEU A 98 -1.92 -11.97 4.86
C LEU A 98 -1.26 -11.30 3.66
N ILE A 99 -0.66 -10.11 3.85
CA ILE A 99 0.03 -9.38 2.77
C ILE A 99 1.51 -9.72 2.66
N ALA A 100 2.09 -10.38 3.67
CA ALA A 100 3.54 -10.59 3.78
C ALA A 100 4.12 -11.40 2.61
N ARG A 101 3.42 -12.45 2.16
CA ARG A 101 3.84 -13.29 1.04
C ARG A 101 3.92 -12.51 -0.27
N ALA A 102 2.87 -11.75 -0.60
CA ALA A 102 2.84 -10.95 -1.84
C ALA A 102 3.87 -9.81 -1.81
N LEU A 103 4.03 -9.15 -0.66
CA LEU A 103 5.08 -8.15 -0.45
C LEU A 103 6.48 -8.75 -0.60
N ALA A 104 6.72 -9.95 -0.06
CA ALA A 104 8.00 -10.65 -0.19
C ALA A 104 8.31 -11.01 -1.65
N GLN A 105 7.33 -11.52 -2.40
CA GLN A 105 7.48 -11.80 -3.84
C GLN A 105 7.85 -10.53 -4.61
N GLY A 106 7.16 -9.42 -4.34
CA GLY A 106 7.48 -8.13 -4.97
C GLY A 106 8.87 -7.59 -4.60
N ILE A 107 9.30 -7.76 -3.36
CA ILE A 107 10.66 -7.41 -2.92
C ILE A 107 11.72 -8.27 -3.61
N ALA A 108 11.48 -9.58 -3.72
CA ALA A 108 12.39 -10.50 -4.39
C ALA A 108 12.49 -10.18 -5.89
N GLN A 109 11.36 -9.89 -6.54
CA GLN A 109 11.35 -9.46 -7.94
C GLN A 109 12.06 -8.11 -8.12
N ARG A 110 11.84 -7.14 -7.23
CA ARG A 110 12.57 -5.87 -7.23
C ARG A 110 14.07 -6.08 -7.13
N ALA A 111 14.52 -6.98 -6.26
CA ALA A 111 15.95 -7.28 -6.09
C ALA A 111 16.60 -7.79 -7.39
N ALA A 112 15.86 -8.58 -8.17
CA ALA A 112 16.35 -9.14 -9.42
C ALA A 112 16.30 -8.15 -10.60
N GLU A 113 15.24 -7.35 -10.70
CA GLU A 113 14.94 -6.55 -11.90
C GLU A 113 15.26 -5.06 -11.75
N ASN A 114 15.14 -4.51 -10.54
CA ASN A 114 15.27 -3.08 -10.28
C ASN A 114 15.72 -2.82 -8.82
N PRO A 115 17.01 -3.02 -8.49
CA PRO A 115 17.50 -3.04 -7.11
C PRO A 115 17.62 -1.65 -6.45
N GLN A 116 16.65 -0.78 -6.68
CA GLN A 116 16.50 0.52 -6.05
C GLN A 116 15.84 0.40 -4.67
N PHE A 117 16.06 1.40 -3.81
CA PHE A 117 15.45 1.46 -2.48
C PHE A 117 13.92 1.41 -2.54
N LEU A 118 13.30 0.77 -1.55
CA LEU A 118 11.85 0.72 -1.39
C LEU A 118 11.49 1.04 0.06
N ASN A 119 10.57 1.98 0.27
CA ASN A 119 10.02 2.25 1.59
C ASN A 119 8.60 1.70 1.70
N VAL A 120 8.36 0.95 2.77
CA VAL A 120 7.07 0.38 3.16
C VAL A 120 6.62 1.12 4.42
N PHE A 121 5.63 1.98 4.31
CA PHE A 121 5.06 2.74 5.42
C PHE A 121 3.86 2.00 6.01
N LEU A 122 3.93 1.68 7.30
CA LEU A 122 2.87 0.97 7.98
C LEU A 122 1.96 1.96 8.70
N CYS A 123 0.74 2.14 8.18
CA CYS A 123 -0.29 3.01 8.75
C CYS A 123 -1.26 2.19 9.61
N GLU A 124 -0.68 1.42 10.54
CA GLU A 124 -1.39 0.48 11.40
C GLU A 124 -1.37 0.95 12.86
N ASN A 125 -2.42 0.63 13.61
CA ASN A 125 -2.50 0.97 15.04
C ASN A 125 -1.74 -0.05 15.91
N LEU A 126 -0.44 -0.23 15.65
CA LEU A 126 0.47 -1.05 16.45
C LEU A 126 1.89 -0.51 16.34
N LYS A 127 2.50 -0.20 17.49
CA LYS A 127 3.87 0.32 17.58
C LYS A 127 4.90 -0.57 16.87
N ASP A 128 4.82 -1.87 17.10
CA ASP A 128 5.79 -2.85 16.60
C ASP A 128 5.35 -3.49 15.27
N ALA A 129 4.38 -2.89 14.56
CA ALA A 129 3.95 -3.37 13.24
C ALA A 129 5.11 -3.53 12.24
N PRO A 130 6.11 -2.61 12.17
CA PRO A 130 7.20 -2.75 11.20
C PRO A 130 8.05 -3.99 11.45
N LEU A 131 8.37 -4.27 12.72
CA LEU A 131 9.13 -5.46 13.11
C LEU A 131 8.35 -6.73 12.76
N LEU A 132 7.06 -6.76 13.12
CA LEU A 132 6.19 -7.88 12.80
C LEU A 132 6.12 -8.13 11.29
N LEU A 133 5.85 -7.11 10.48
CA LEU A 133 5.75 -7.29 9.04
C LEU A 133 7.09 -7.69 8.41
N GLN A 134 8.19 -7.12 8.88
CA GLN A 134 9.53 -7.47 8.39
C GLN A 134 9.87 -8.94 8.67
N GLU A 135 9.56 -9.45 9.87
CA GLU A 135 9.75 -10.86 10.22
C GLU A 135 8.92 -11.80 9.34
N GLU A 136 7.64 -11.47 9.14
CA GLU A 136 6.72 -12.26 8.31
C GLU A 136 7.16 -12.24 6.84
N VAL A 137 7.60 -11.09 6.31
CA VAL A 137 8.13 -10.98 4.95
C VAL A 137 9.42 -11.79 4.80
N ALA A 138 10.33 -11.72 5.76
CA ALA A 138 11.60 -12.44 5.73
C ALA A 138 11.40 -13.97 5.68
N ALA A 139 10.31 -14.50 6.23
CA ALA A 139 10.01 -15.93 6.17
C ALA A 139 9.82 -16.46 4.72
N TYR A 140 9.46 -15.59 3.78
CA TYR A 140 9.20 -15.94 2.38
C TYR A 140 10.36 -15.63 1.41
N LEU A 141 11.45 -15.02 1.89
CA LEU A 141 12.56 -14.57 1.05
C LEU A 141 13.71 -15.62 0.99
N SER A 142 14.33 -15.74 -0.19
CA SER A 142 15.62 -16.45 -0.35
C SER A 142 16.75 -15.75 0.40
N HIS A 143 17.93 -16.38 0.49
CA HIS A 143 19.07 -15.76 1.17
C HIS A 143 19.51 -14.44 0.50
N GLU A 144 19.55 -14.41 -0.82
CA GLU A 144 19.91 -13.25 -1.64
C GLU A 144 18.87 -12.13 -1.47
N ALA A 145 17.59 -12.47 -1.56
CA ALA A 145 16.51 -11.51 -1.40
C ALA A 145 16.43 -10.96 0.04
N LYS A 146 16.80 -11.75 1.06
CA LYS A 146 16.95 -11.27 2.45
C LYS A 146 18.04 -10.21 2.59
N ASN A 147 19.18 -10.39 1.91
CA ASN A 147 20.25 -9.40 1.92
C ASN A 147 19.79 -8.08 1.29
N PHE A 148 19.14 -8.15 0.12
CA PHE A 148 18.52 -6.98 -0.50
C PHE A 148 17.49 -6.32 0.41
N CYS A 149 16.58 -7.09 1.00
CA CYS A 149 15.55 -6.58 1.89
C CYS A 149 16.15 -5.83 3.08
N ARG A 150 17.21 -6.37 3.70
CA ARG A 150 17.89 -5.72 4.83
C ARG A 150 18.57 -4.40 4.45
N GLU A 151 19.13 -4.32 3.25
CA GLU A 151 19.98 -3.18 2.84
C GLU A 151 19.22 -2.09 2.08
N LYS A 152 18.11 -2.45 1.43
CA LYS A 152 17.41 -1.58 0.47
C LYS A 152 15.92 -1.41 0.76
N VAL A 153 15.33 -2.16 1.70
CA VAL A 153 13.91 -2.03 2.04
C VAL A 153 13.75 -1.47 3.45
N GLY A 154 13.12 -0.30 3.55
CA GLY A 154 12.77 0.32 4.83
C GLY A 154 11.36 -0.04 5.25
N PHE A 155 11.19 -0.72 6.39
CA PHE A 155 9.90 -0.89 7.05
C PHE A 155 9.71 0.22 8.07
N VAL A 156 8.86 1.19 7.75
CA VAL A 156 8.73 2.45 8.49
C VAL A 156 7.41 2.46 9.25
N GLY A 157 7.49 2.48 10.58
CA GLY A 157 6.32 2.71 11.44
C GLY A 157 5.85 4.16 11.32
N THR A 158 4.55 4.36 11.22
CA THR A 158 3.95 5.70 11.11
C THR A 158 2.93 5.96 12.19
N VAL A 159 2.69 7.24 12.48
CA VAL A 159 1.54 7.69 13.27
C VAL A 159 0.62 8.43 12.32
N VAL A 160 -0.50 7.81 11.98
CA VAL A 160 -1.53 8.39 11.10
C VAL A 160 -2.71 8.87 11.93
N ALA A 161 -3.16 10.10 11.70
CA ALA A 161 -4.31 10.69 12.39
C ALA A 161 -5.20 11.47 11.42
N ARG A 162 -6.37 10.90 11.11
CA ARG A 162 -7.49 11.57 10.44
C ARG A 162 -8.77 10.92 10.95
N MET A 163 -9.80 11.72 11.25
CA MET A 163 -11.14 11.17 11.50
C MET A 163 -11.75 10.82 10.14
N VAL A 164 -12.06 9.53 9.92
CA VAL A 164 -12.53 8.99 8.63
C VAL A 164 -13.71 8.04 8.83
#